data_AF-A0A1M3KZ39-F1
#
_entry.id   AF-A0A1M3KZ39-F1
#
_cell.length_a   1.000
_cell.length_b   1.000
_cell.length_c   1.000
_cell.angle_alpha   90.00
_cell.angle_beta   90.00
_cell.angle_gamma   90.00
#
_symmetry.space_group_name_H-M   'P 1'
#
loop_
_entity.id
_entity.type
_entity.pdbx_description
1 polymer ?
#
loop_
_entity_poly.entity_id
_entity_poly.type
_entity_poly.pdbx_seq_one_letter_code
_entity_poly.pdbx_strand_id
1 'polypeptide(L)'
;MKNVLVTLGLVVALFATACKSDSSDNNNPTSPQTSATNSFTANGGGYSNTVFKGFNVDSAGIATVEGSDGLVVFSGLTGKNNESFVLTLMVKDVKPGSYTVNATEGNAMSLTIANSGSSAVSYFGVSGTITITEWGAIGSNCKGTFTGQLTAPPSLTMNITDGKFNVKHIATN
;
A
#
# COMPACT_ATOMS: atom_id res chain seq x y z
N MET A 1 -5.96 -29.75 4.40
CA MET A 1 -5.51 -28.69 5.33
C MET A 1 -4.01 -28.80 5.57
N LYS A 2 -3.24 -28.56 4.52
CA LYS A 2 -1.79 -28.37 4.48
C LYS A 2 -1.62 -27.44 3.29
N ASN A 3 -0.85 -26.36 3.42
CA ASN A 3 -0.42 -25.38 2.39
C ASN A 3 -0.60 -23.90 2.78
N VAL A 4 -1.00 -23.57 4.01
CA VAL A 4 -1.01 -22.16 4.46
C VAL A 4 0.35 -21.72 5.08
N LEU A 5 1.30 -22.65 5.25
CA LEU A 5 2.50 -22.39 6.06
C LEU A 5 3.77 -21.98 5.29
N VAL A 6 3.73 -21.84 3.95
CA VAL A 6 4.96 -21.63 3.16
C VAL A 6 5.12 -20.19 2.65
N THR A 7 4.05 -19.39 2.63
CA THR A 7 4.09 -18.02 2.06
C THR A 7 4.65 -16.95 3.01
N LEU A 8 5.03 -17.33 4.24
CA LEU A 8 5.59 -16.40 5.24
C LEU A 8 7.13 -16.28 5.18
N GLY A 9 7.80 -17.07 4.32
CA GLY A 9 9.25 -17.21 4.31
C GLY A 9 10.04 -16.26 3.39
N LEU A 10 9.39 -15.46 2.53
CA LEU A 10 10.08 -14.75 1.44
C LEU A 10 10.07 -13.22 1.55
N VAL A 11 9.92 -12.66 2.75
CA VAL A 11 9.90 -11.19 2.95
C VAL A 11 11.17 -10.66 3.65
N VAL A 12 12.06 -11.53 4.15
CA VAL A 12 13.19 -11.11 5.02
C VAL A 12 14.53 -10.91 4.28
N ALA A 13 14.65 -11.26 2.99
CA ALA A 13 15.96 -11.26 2.30
C ALA A 13 16.35 -9.95 1.56
N LEU A 14 15.51 -8.90 1.55
CA LEU A 14 15.73 -7.72 0.69
C LEU A 14 16.49 -6.55 1.36
N PHE A 15 16.90 -6.66 2.62
CA PHE A 15 17.52 -5.54 3.35
C PHE A 15 19.07 -5.52 3.37
N ALA A 16 19.76 -6.41 2.65
CA ALA A 16 21.22 -6.56 2.79
C ALA A 16 22.10 -6.02 1.63
N THR A 17 21.56 -5.42 0.57
CA THR A 17 22.40 -5.05 -0.61
C THR A 17 22.29 -3.61 -1.13
N ALA A 18 21.61 -2.70 -0.45
CA ALA A 18 21.50 -1.31 -0.89
C ALA A 18 22.53 -0.37 -0.23
N CYS A 19 23.81 -0.76 -0.24
CA CYS A 19 24.94 0.15 -0.03
C CYS A 19 25.97 -0.11 -1.14
N LYS A 20 25.63 0.29 -2.37
CA LYS A 20 26.63 0.68 -3.37
C LYS A 20 26.34 2.13 -3.71
N SER A 21 27.27 3.01 -3.38
CA SER A 21 27.29 4.37 -3.89
C SER A 21 27.40 4.27 -5.40
N ASP A 22 26.34 4.58 -6.13
CA ASP A 22 26.46 4.69 -7.58
C ASP A 22 26.69 6.13 -7.97
N SER A 23 27.71 6.27 -8.81
CA SER A 23 28.29 7.51 -9.30
C SER A 23 27.27 8.21 -10.20
N SER A 24 27.31 9.53 -10.21
CA SER A 24 26.47 10.40 -11.02
C SER A 24 26.50 10.02 -12.51
N ASP A 25 25.44 9.36 -12.98
CA ASP A 25 25.02 9.35 -14.37
C ASP A 25 23.51 9.63 -14.45
N ASN A 26 23.15 10.37 -15.49
CA ASN A 26 21.95 11.19 -15.65
C ASN A 26 20.65 10.39 -15.86
N ASN A 27 20.34 9.45 -14.97
CA ASN A 27 19.15 8.59 -15.04
C ASN A 27 17.96 9.18 -14.27
N ASN A 28 17.78 10.50 -14.36
CA ASN A 28 16.60 11.14 -13.81
C ASN A 28 15.40 10.68 -14.65
N PRO A 29 14.40 10.00 -14.07
CA PRO A 29 13.32 9.42 -14.86
C PRO A 29 12.58 10.52 -15.63
N THR A 30 12.51 10.37 -16.94
CA THR A 30 11.90 11.32 -17.88
C THR A 30 10.37 11.26 -17.92
N SER A 31 9.77 10.40 -17.10
CA SER A 31 8.32 10.23 -16.97
C SER A 31 7.86 10.64 -15.58
N PRO A 32 6.67 11.28 -15.44
CA PRO A 32 6.14 11.65 -14.14
C PRO A 32 6.06 10.40 -13.25
N GLN A 33 6.81 10.45 -12.15
CA GLN A 33 6.86 9.35 -11.20
C GLN A 33 5.47 9.13 -10.58
N THR A 34 4.93 7.93 -10.74
CA THR A 34 3.54 7.64 -10.38
C THR A 34 3.34 7.61 -8.87
N SER A 35 4.36 7.13 -8.16
CA SER A 35 4.37 6.95 -6.71
C SER A 35 4.59 8.23 -5.90
N ALA A 36 5.01 9.34 -6.53
CA ALA A 36 4.97 10.69 -5.94
C ALA A 36 3.56 11.11 -5.48
N THR A 37 2.51 10.46 -6.01
CA THR A 37 1.12 10.82 -5.75
C THR A 37 0.41 9.91 -4.75
N ASN A 38 1.06 8.82 -4.31
CA ASN A 38 0.52 7.90 -3.30
C ASN A 38 0.60 8.54 -1.92
N SER A 39 -0.53 8.78 -1.27
CA SER A 39 -0.54 9.31 0.09
C SER A 39 -1.87 9.13 0.76
N PHE A 40 -1.90 9.36 2.08
CA PHE A 40 -3.11 9.52 2.85
C PHE A 40 -2.82 10.30 4.14
N THR A 41 -3.86 10.76 4.81
CA THR A 41 -3.77 11.38 6.14
C THR A 41 -4.22 10.37 7.19
N ALA A 42 -3.39 10.14 8.20
CA ALA A 42 -3.67 9.27 9.33
C ALA A 42 -4.03 10.08 10.59
N ASN A 43 -5.09 9.66 11.28
CA ASN A 43 -5.51 10.20 12.57
C ASN A 43 -5.89 9.05 13.52
N GLY A 44 -5.24 8.96 14.68
CA GLY A 44 -5.31 7.80 15.59
C GLY A 44 -4.05 6.94 15.51
N GLY A 45 -3.96 5.88 16.31
CA GLY A 45 -2.77 5.01 16.37
C GLY A 45 -1.47 5.73 16.77
N GLY A 46 -1.58 6.87 17.48
CA GLY A 46 -0.45 7.74 17.81
C GLY A 46 -0.09 8.77 16.72
N TYR A 47 -0.95 8.97 15.73
CA TYR A 47 -0.83 10.01 14.68
C TYR A 47 -1.94 11.05 14.81
N SER A 48 -1.67 12.29 14.45
CA SER A 48 -2.62 13.40 14.50
C SER A 48 -2.50 14.21 13.21
N ASN A 49 -3.43 14.00 12.29
CA ASN A 49 -3.44 14.60 10.95
C ASN A 49 -2.10 14.46 10.22
N THR A 50 -1.48 13.29 10.34
CA THR A 50 -0.13 13.04 9.82
C THR A 50 -0.23 12.50 8.41
N VAL A 51 0.47 13.12 7.46
CA VAL A 51 0.48 12.68 6.06
C VAL A 51 1.50 11.57 5.86
N PHE A 52 1.02 10.42 5.40
CA PHE A 52 1.81 9.28 5.00
C PHE A 52 2.06 9.39 3.50
N LYS A 53 3.32 9.33 3.07
CA LYS A 53 3.71 9.52 1.67
C LYS A 53 4.41 8.29 1.14
N GLY A 54 3.94 7.80 -0.01
CA GLY A 54 4.58 6.71 -0.73
C GLY A 54 5.99 7.09 -1.19
N PHE A 55 6.85 6.09 -1.35
CA PHE A 55 8.17 6.30 -1.95
C PHE A 55 8.04 6.71 -3.40
N ASN A 56 8.90 7.62 -3.86
CA ASN A 56 8.90 8.11 -5.24
C ASN A 56 9.68 7.18 -6.19
N VAL A 57 9.41 5.88 -6.16
CA VAL A 57 9.92 4.88 -7.11
C VAL A 57 8.77 3.96 -7.56
N ASP A 58 8.69 3.63 -8.85
CA ASP A 58 7.56 2.85 -9.39
C ASP A 58 7.48 1.43 -8.81
N SER A 59 8.61 0.84 -8.39
CA SER A 59 8.64 -0.47 -7.73
C SER A 59 8.06 -0.47 -6.31
N ALA A 60 7.88 0.69 -5.70
CA ALA A 60 7.29 0.82 -4.37
C ALA A 60 5.76 0.92 -4.38
N GLY A 61 5.13 0.88 -5.56
CA GLY A 61 3.68 0.91 -5.72
C GLY A 61 3.21 0.13 -6.93
N ILE A 62 2.47 -0.95 -6.71
CA ILE A 62 1.99 -1.84 -7.77
C ILE A 62 0.50 -2.13 -7.64
N ALA A 63 -0.13 -2.40 -8.78
CA ALA A 63 -1.42 -3.08 -8.89
C ALA A 63 -1.23 -4.40 -9.63
N THR A 64 -1.96 -5.43 -9.25
CA THR A 64 -1.99 -6.74 -9.93
C THR A 64 -3.37 -7.37 -9.78
N VAL A 65 -3.63 -8.43 -10.54
CA VAL A 65 -4.85 -9.23 -10.44
C VAL A 65 -4.52 -10.66 -10.00
N GLU A 66 -5.29 -11.22 -9.09
CA GLU A 66 -5.27 -12.66 -8.78
C GLU A 66 -6.66 -13.23 -9.10
N GLY A 67 -6.76 -14.01 -10.19
CA GLY A 67 -8.06 -14.39 -10.75
C GLY A 67 -8.79 -13.18 -11.34
N SER A 68 -9.85 -12.73 -10.66
CA SER A 68 -10.59 -11.49 -10.99
C SER A 68 -10.42 -10.39 -9.95
N ASP A 69 -9.75 -10.68 -8.84
CA ASP A 69 -9.62 -9.75 -7.71
C ASP A 69 -8.39 -8.86 -7.90
N GLY A 70 -8.57 -7.57 -7.66
CA GLY A 70 -7.52 -6.56 -7.77
C GLY A 70 -6.80 -6.35 -6.45
N LEU A 71 -5.47 -6.29 -6.51
CA LEU A 71 -4.60 -5.96 -5.40
C LEU A 71 -3.84 -4.68 -5.72
N VAL A 72 -3.90 -3.69 -4.84
CA VAL A 72 -3.09 -2.46 -4.89
C VAL A 72 -2.20 -2.43 -3.65
N VAL A 73 -0.90 -2.31 -3.84
CA VAL A 73 0.07 -2.23 -2.74
C VAL A 73 0.97 -1.04 -2.96
N PHE A 74 1.21 -0.24 -1.93
CA PHE A 74 2.31 0.71 -1.95
C PHE A 74 2.93 0.93 -0.57
N SER A 75 4.19 1.36 -0.55
CA SER A 75 4.95 1.60 0.67
C SER A 75 5.54 3.01 0.73
N GLY A 76 5.89 3.46 1.94
CA GLY A 76 6.38 4.82 2.15
C GLY A 76 6.75 5.11 3.60
N LEU A 77 6.70 6.40 3.97
CA LEU A 77 7.05 6.91 5.31
C LEU A 77 5.84 7.55 6.02
N THR A 78 5.76 7.40 7.34
CA THR A 78 4.62 7.82 8.18
C THR A 78 4.65 9.29 8.64
N GLY A 79 5.66 10.04 8.25
CA GLY A 79 5.92 11.40 8.74
C GLY A 79 6.68 11.46 10.07
N LYS A 80 6.84 10.33 10.78
CA LYS A 80 7.78 10.19 11.90
C LYS A 80 9.13 9.67 11.40
N ASN A 81 10.20 10.00 12.12
CA ASN A 81 11.54 9.54 11.79
C ASN A 81 11.65 8.02 11.95
N ASN A 82 12.31 7.36 10.99
CA ASN A 82 12.58 5.92 10.97
C ASN A 82 11.34 5.01 11.02
N GLU A 83 10.20 5.51 10.54
CA GLU A 83 8.98 4.73 10.40
C GLU A 83 8.56 4.62 8.93
N SER A 84 8.37 3.39 8.49
CA SER A 84 7.84 3.07 7.17
C SER A 84 6.48 2.40 7.28
N PHE A 85 5.75 2.41 6.16
CA PHE A 85 4.49 1.71 6.06
C PHE A 85 4.38 0.90 4.76
N VAL A 86 3.48 -0.07 4.78
CA VAL A 86 2.94 -0.75 3.58
C VAL A 86 1.43 -0.72 3.70
N LEU A 87 0.77 -0.17 2.68
CA LEU A 87 -0.68 -0.21 2.52
C LEU A 87 -1.03 -1.24 1.45
N THR A 88 -2.06 -2.04 1.72
CA THR A 88 -2.65 -2.98 0.79
C THR A 88 -4.15 -2.75 0.69
N LEU A 89 -4.65 -2.65 -0.52
CA LEU A 89 -6.08 -2.61 -0.85
C LEU A 89 -6.40 -3.82 -1.71
N MET A 90 -7.45 -4.55 -1.34
CA MET A 90 -8.00 -5.66 -2.09
C MET A 90 -9.41 -5.31 -2.53
N VAL A 91 -9.71 -5.55 -3.79
CA VAL A 91 -11.00 -5.28 -4.40
C VAL A 91 -11.45 -6.52 -5.15
N LYS A 92 -12.61 -7.06 -4.75
CA LYS A 92 -13.21 -8.21 -5.41
C LYS A 92 -13.70 -7.84 -6.80
N ASP A 93 -13.43 -8.69 -7.80
CA ASP A 93 -13.90 -8.53 -9.19
C ASP A 93 -13.63 -7.12 -9.73
N VAL A 94 -12.34 -6.76 -9.78
CA VAL A 94 -11.90 -5.37 -9.92
C VAL A 94 -12.28 -4.74 -11.26
N LYS A 95 -12.85 -3.53 -11.17
CA LYS A 95 -13.18 -2.64 -12.28
C LYS A 95 -13.28 -1.19 -11.74
N PRO A 96 -13.31 -0.17 -12.61
CA PRO A 96 -13.64 1.18 -12.16
C PRO A 96 -14.98 1.20 -11.42
N GLY A 97 -14.99 1.79 -10.23
CA GLY A 97 -16.14 1.72 -9.31
C GLY A 97 -15.77 2.06 -7.87
N SER A 98 -16.78 2.04 -7.00
CA SER A 98 -16.64 2.28 -5.56
C SER A 98 -16.99 1.02 -4.78
N TYR A 99 -16.17 0.69 -3.80
CA TYR A 99 -16.19 -0.56 -3.07
C TYR A 99 -16.16 -0.28 -1.57
N THR A 100 -17.15 -0.79 -0.85
CA THR A 100 -17.17 -0.73 0.61
C THR A 100 -16.11 -1.66 1.17
N VAL A 101 -15.31 -1.18 2.13
CA VAL A 101 -14.36 -2.04 2.87
C VAL A 101 -15.17 -3.00 3.73
N ASN A 102 -15.16 -4.27 3.33
CA ASN A 102 -15.80 -5.40 4.01
C ASN A 102 -15.02 -6.67 3.64
N ALA A 103 -14.14 -7.12 4.53
CA ALA A 103 -13.27 -8.25 4.27
C ALA A 103 -14.04 -9.57 4.03
N THR A 104 -15.27 -9.70 4.56
CA THR A 104 -16.13 -10.86 4.32
C THR A 104 -16.68 -10.89 2.89
N GLU A 105 -16.77 -9.74 2.23
CA GLU A 105 -17.20 -9.60 0.83
C GLU A 105 -16.01 -9.54 -0.15
N GLY A 106 -14.77 -9.69 0.35
CA GLY A 106 -13.55 -9.70 -0.47
C GLY A 106 -12.95 -8.31 -0.75
N ASN A 107 -13.52 -7.24 -0.18
CA ASN A 107 -12.94 -5.89 -0.27
C ASN A 107 -12.24 -5.56 1.05
N ALA A 108 -10.91 -5.44 1.03
CA ALA A 108 -10.14 -5.28 2.26
C ALA A 108 -9.13 -4.14 2.17
N MET A 109 -8.78 -3.60 3.33
CA MET A 109 -7.70 -2.63 3.50
C MET A 109 -6.84 -3.09 4.67
N SER A 110 -5.52 -3.09 4.50
CA SER A 110 -4.59 -3.31 5.60
C SER A 110 -3.42 -2.35 5.53
N LEU A 111 -2.93 -1.93 6.69
CA LEU A 111 -1.79 -1.03 6.85
C LEU A 111 -0.83 -1.64 7.85
N THR A 112 0.39 -1.93 7.44
CA THR A 112 1.48 -2.31 8.36
C THR A 112 2.43 -1.15 8.52
N ILE A 113 2.75 -0.80 9.77
CA ILE A 113 3.72 0.25 10.11
C ILE A 113 4.89 -0.42 10.83
N ALA A 114 6.11 -0.15 10.36
CA ALA A 114 7.34 -0.66 10.95
C ALA A 114 8.22 0.50 11.45
N ASN A 115 8.84 0.31 12.61
CA ASN A 115 9.81 1.24 13.20
C ASN A 115 11.12 0.48 13.43
N SER A 116 12.26 1.08 13.11
CA SER A 116 13.59 0.43 13.18
C SER A 116 14.01 -0.06 14.58
N GLY A 117 13.22 0.21 15.63
CA GLY A 117 13.48 -0.26 16.99
C GLY A 117 12.30 -0.95 17.68
N SER A 118 11.25 -1.35 16.94
CA SER A 118 10.05 -1.97 17.53
C SER A 118 9.39 -2.96 16.57
N SER A 119 8.55 -3.85 17.11
CA SER A 119 7.72 -4.73 16.29
C SER A 119 6.77 -3.92 15.40
N ALA A 120 6.56 -4.38 14.18
CA ALA A 120 5.58 -3.78 13.29
C ALA A 120 4.17 -3.92 13.84
N VAL A 121 3.32 -2.91 13.58
CA VAL A 121 1.91 -2.92 13.93
C VAL A 121 1.09 -3.04 12.66
N SER A 122 0.22 -4.04 12.58
CA SER A 122 -0.69 -4.26 11.46
C SER A 122 -2.11 -3.86 11.83
N TYR A 123 -2.66 -2.93 11.06
CA TYR A 123 -4.04 -2.46 11.13
C TYR A 123 -4.86 -3.10 10.02
N PHE A 124 -6.11 -3.43 10.34
CA PHE A 124 -7.08 -4.02 9.41
C PHE A 124 -8.31 -3.12 9.31
N GLY A 125 -8.73 -2.86 8.07
CA GLY A 125 -9.90 -2.05 7.75
C GLY A 125 -11.18 -2.68 8.28
N VAL A 126 -11.94 -1.90 9.04
CA VAL A 126 -13.25 -2.30 9.59
C VAL A 126 -14.41 -1.62 8.87
N SER A 127 -14.16 -0.46 8.26
CA SER A 127 -15.11 0.26 7.41
C SER A 127 -14.37 1.24 6.50
N GLY A 128 -15.04 1.74 5.47
CA GLY A 128 -14.48 2.70 4.54
C GLY A 128 -14.88 2.43 3.10
N THR A 129 -14.19 3.11 2.19
CA THR A 129 -14.46 3.03 0.76
C THR A 129 -13.14 3.03 0.00
N ILE A 130 -13.01 2.12 -0.97
CA ILE A 130 -11.99 2.12 -2.00
C ILE A 130 -12.67 2.51 -3.32
N THR A 131 -12.18 3.54 -3.99
CA THR A 131 -12.69 3.95 -5.30
C THR A 131 -11.62 3.78 -6.34
N ILE A 132 -11.87 2.93 -7.33
CA ILE A 132 -11.03 2.73 -8.51
C ILE A 132 -11.56 3.67 -9.59
N THR A 133 -10.76 4.66 -9.98
CA THR A 133 -11.10 5.55 -11.10
C THR A 133 -10.58 5.03 -12.42
N GLU A 134 -9.46 4.30 -12.39
CA GLU A 134 -8.82 3.71 -13.55
C GLU A 134 -8.19 2.37 -13.15
N TRP A 135 -8.51 1.31 -13.89
CA TRP A 135 -7.77 0.05 -13.85
C TRP A 135 -7.20 -0.18 -15.25
N GLY A 136 -6.05 0.45 -15.54
CA GLY A 136 -5.45 0.42 -16.87
C GLY A 136 -5.01 -0.99 -17.28
N ALA A 137 -4.65 -1.16 -18.55
CA ALA A 137 -4.03 -2.41 -19.02
C ALA A 137 -2.69 -2.67 -18.28
N ILE A 138 -2.18 -3.90 -18.38
CA ILE A 138 -0.83 -4.22 -17.89
C ILE A 138 0.18 -3.26 -18.53
N GLY A 139 1.08 -2.71 -17.71
CA GLY A 139 2.02 -1.67 -18.13
C GLY A 139 1.44 -0.25 -18.10
N SER A 140 0.15 -0.06 -17.81
CA SER A 140 -0.47 1.23 -17.53
C SER A 140 -0.65 1.44 -16.02
N ASN A 141 -1.40 2.47 -15.62
CA ASN A 141 -1.60 2.77 -14.21
C ASN A 141 -2.96 2.30 -13.70
N CYS A 142 -2.99 2.00 -12.40
CA CYS A 142 -4.20 1.91 -11.61
C CYS A 142 -4.29 3.13 -10.70
N LYS A 143 -5.44 3.82 -10.71
CA LYS A 143 -5.65 5.07 -10.00
C LYS A 143 -6.92 5.03 -9.18
N GLY A 144 -6.91 5.75 -8.07
CA GLY A 144 -8.09 5.87 -7.24
C GLY A 144 -7.85 6.55 -5.92
N THR A 145 -8.88 6.47 -5.07
CA THR A 145 -8.91 7.05 -3.74
C THR A 145 -9.37 6.02 -2.72
N PHE A 146 -9.09 6.29 -1.45
CA PHE A 146 -9.57 5.48 -0.35
C PHE A 146 -9.74 6.28 0.92
N THR A 147 -10.70 5.88 1.74
CA THR A 147 -10.89 6.34 3.12
C THR A 147 -11.32 5.16 3.97
N GLY A 148 -11.10 5.22 5.27
CA GLY A 148 -11.59 4.16 6.14
C GLY A 148 -11.13 4.25 7.58
N GLN A 149 -11.73 3.40 8.40
CA GLN A 149 -11.29 3.16 9.76
C GLN A 149 -10.60 1.80 9.80
N LEU A 150 -9.46 1.75 10.49
CA LEU A 150 -8.68 0.54 10.69
C LEU A 150 -8.45 0.32 12.19
N THR A 151 -8.30 -0.94 12.56
CA THR A 151 -8.04 -1.34 13.95
C THR A 151 -6.83 -2.28 14.04
N ALA A 152 -6.11 -2.22 15.15
CA ALA A 152 -5.03 -3.15 15.48
C ALA A 152 -5.13 -3.60 16.95
N PRO A 153 -4.74 -4.84 17.29
CA PRO A 153 -4.66 -5.27 18.67
C PRO A 153 -3.71 -4.40 19.52
N PRO A 154 -4.00 -4.19 20.82
CA PRO A 154 -5.16 -4.71 21.54
C PRO A 154 -6.45 -3.89 21.32
N SER A 155 -6.40 -2.61 20.95
CA SER A 155 -7.58 -1.76 20.66
C SER A 155 -7.19 -0.43 20.00
N LEU A 156 -6.13 -0.41 19.19
CA LEU A 156 -5.72 0.80 18.47
C LEU A 156 -6.68 1.05 17.31
N THR A 157 -7.07 2.31 17.12
CA THR A 157 -7.90 2.73 15.99
C THR A 157 -7.17 3.83 15.21
N MET A 158 -7.28 3.79 13.89
CA MET A 158 -6.77 4.79 12.97
C MET A 158 -7.82 5.09 11.89
N ASN A 159 -8.10 6.36 11.67
CA ASN A 159 -8.87 6.84 10.54
C ASN A 159 -7.92 7.31 9.44
N ILE A 160 -8.20 6.89 8.22
CA ILE A 160 -7.55 7.30 6.98
C ILE A 160 -8.49 8.22 6.23
N THR A 161 -8.02 9.43 5.91
CA THR A 161 -8.68 10.38 5.01
C THR A 161 -7.77 10.74 3.85
N ASP A 162 -8.36 11.31 2.79
CA ASP A 162 -7.64 11.84 1.62
C ASP A 162 -6.67 10.84 0.98
N GLY A 163 -7.01 9.55 1.07
CA GLY A 163 -6.21 8.49 0.50
C GLY A 163 -6.28 8.54 -1.02
N LYS A 164 -5.12 8.47 -1.66
CA LYS A 164 -4.96 8.44 -3.11
C LYS A 164 -3.85 7.48 -3.50
N PHE A 165 -4.05 6.80 -4.62
CA PHE A 165 -3.04 5.97 -5.25
C PHE A 165 -3.02 6.16 -6.76
N ASN A 166 -1.83 6.00 -7.31
CA ASN A 166 -1.52 5.94 -8.73
C ASN A 166 -0.31 5.00 -8.84
N VAL A 167 -0.58 3.74 -9.14
CA VAL A 167 0.43 2.67 -9.11
C VAL A 167 0.50 1.99 -10.47
N LYS A 168 1.62 1.33 -10.76
CA LYS A 168 1.79 0.59 -12.00
C LYS A 168 0.99 -0.72 -11.96
N HIS A 169 0.16 -0.98 -12.96
CA HIS A 169 -0.46 -2.29 -13.12
C HIS A 169 0.54 -3.24 -13.78
N ILE A 170 0.91 -4.30 -13.06
CA ILE A 170 1.87 -5.31 -13.51
C ILE A 170 1.19 -6.67 -13.70
N ALA A 171 1.82 -7.53 -14.48
CA ALA A 171 1.38 -8.92 -14.61
C ALA A 171 1.72 -9.71 -13.33
N THR A 172 0.85 -10.64 -12.98
CA THR A 172 1.12 -11.69 -11.99
C THR A 172 1.99 -12.75 -12.66
N ASN A 173 3.13 -13.08 -12.07
CA ASN A 173 4.00 -14.16 -12.54
C ASN A 173 3.49 -15.53 -12.10
#